data_AF-A0A661BVD6-F1
#
_entry.id   AF-A0A661BVD6-F1
#
_cell.length_a   1.000
_cell.length_b   1.000
_cell.length_c   1.000
_cell.angle_alpha   90.00
_cell.angle_beta   90.00
_cell.angle_gamma   90.00
#
_symmetry.space_group_name_H-M   'P 1'
#
loop_
_entity.id
_entity.type
_entity.pdbx_description
1 polymer ?
#
loop_
_entity_poly.entity_id
_entity_poly.type
_entity_poly.pdbx_seq_one_letter_code
_entity_poly.pdbx_strand_id
1 'polypeptide(L)'
;MPLLYIPNATEFFAHMDDAGYNYVVMRNFQQFAHSYPANGSKERINVILEDAAVEQVLQRYQNVPKRKGIKFNIHSISDRKETNFRNHLYFPLALGQKMLQRRVRWQDKFYIPCPEDHFYSLLYHVAYHKAEASGFDFKDPTAGKNSKYFKELQESGRTIDIQTDYTLKDAHRLLSDKGYNLDKQILNTYLQKEHEHGRKSYFFSWLYEHCPGEMNLFVIRNTAVTHDKHREIIYLLKKHYKILSLKAISWSMRRKTAKNMRGGKWRRGGKPFIAVVVFDPEPESTSNEDREVHPFVFNNKQFFKRAYREKFTQSTTAGPNENPLHSTDNEAEAIAHLPLFFNADEQAQIFEKLAKERRRLTGMDA
;
A
#
# COMPACT_ATOMS: atom_id res chain seq x y z
N MET A 1 -13.01 8.82 -2.95
CA MET A 1 -13.85 7.68 -2.55
C MET A 1 -15.28 8.04 -2.95
N PRO A 2 -16.02 7.12 -3.59
CA PRO A 2 -17.46 7.24 -3.84
C PRO A 2 -18.21 7.46 -2.52
N LEU A 3 -18.42 8.71 -2.16
CA LEU A 3 -19.17 9.08 -0.98
C LEU A 3 -20.50 9.62 -1.46
N LEU A 4 -21.56 8.86 -1.23
CA LEU A 4 -22.93 9.31 -1.46
C LEU A 4 -23.58 9.68 -0.13
N TYR A 5 -24.60 10.52 -0.24
CA TYR A 5 -25.45 10.90 0.87
C TYR A 5 -26.84 10.34 0.64
N ILE A 6 -27.30 9.47 1.53
CA ILE A 6 -28.58 8.78 1.39
C ILE A 6 -29.51 9.26 2.51
N PRO A 7 -30.65 9.92 2.21
CA PRO A 7 -31.50 10.55 3.22
C PRO A 7 -32.10 9.57 4.25
N ASN A 8 -32.44 8.36 3.80
CA ASN A 8 -33.07 7.33 4.63
C ASN A 8 -32.48 5.96 4.26
N ALA A 9 -31.79 5.32 5.20
CA ALA A 9 -31.18 4.02 4.99
C ALA A 9 -32.21 2.88 4.91
N THR A 10 -33.33 2.98 5.63
CA THR A 10 -34.42 1.98 5.56
C THR A 10 -35.03 1.95 4.17
N GLU A 11 -35.39 3.11 3.63
CA GLU A 11 -35.93 3.23 2.26
C GLU A 11 -34.91 2.78 1.22
N PHE A 12 -33.63 3.06 1.44
CA PHE A 12 -32.56 2.59 0.56
C PHE A 12 -32.52 1.06 0.50
N PHE A 13 -32.47 0.37 1.65
CA PHE A 13 -32.40 -1.09 1.66
C PHE A 13 -33.68 -1.75 1.16
N ALA A 14 -34.85 -1.19 1.48
CA ALA A 14 -36.12 -1.64 0.92
C ALA A 14 -36.13 -1.53 -0.61
N HIS A 15 -35.68 -0.40 -1.16
CA HIS A 15 -35.58 -0.24 -2.61
C HIS A 15 -34.63 -1.25 -3.26
N MET A 16 -33.51 -1.54 -2.60
CA MET A 16 -32.55 -2.53 -3.08
C MET A 16 -33.14 -3.95 -3.07
N ASP A 17 -33.91 -4.29 -2.04
CA ASP A 17 -34.61 -5.57 -1.93
C ASP A 17 -35.72 -5.70 -3.00
N ASP A 18 -36.58 -4.69 -3.13
CA ASP A 18 -37.70 -4.66 -4.07
C ASP A 18 -37.23 -4.76 -5.54
N ALA A 19 -36.10 -4.14 -5.86
CA ALA A 19 -35.48 -4.21 -7.18
C ALA A 19 -34.69 -5.50 -7.43
N GLY A 20 -34.58 -6.39 -6.42
CA GLY A 20 -33.86 -7.66 -6.54
C GLY A 20 -32.34 -7.53 -6.61
N TYR A 21 -31.77 -6.40 -6.17
CA TYR A 21 -30.34 -6.16 -6.28
C TYR A 21 -29.53 -6.91 -5.21
N ASN A 22 -28.39 -7.45 -5.61
CA ASN A 22 -27.43 -8.02 -4.67
C ASN A 22 -26.56 -6.92 -4.04
N TYR A 23 -26.61 -6.83 -2.71
CA TYR A 23 -25.79 -5.90 -1.92
C TYR A 23 -25.39 -6.48 -0.58
N VAL A 24 -24.32 -5.93 0.01
CA VAL A 24 -23.82 -6.33 1.34
C VAL A 24 -23.31 -5.13 2.12
N VAL A 25 -23.78 -4.96 3.36
CA VAL A 25 -23.18 -4.07 4.36
C VAL A 25 -21.98 -4.77 4.99
N MET A 26 -20.76 -4.31 4.67
CA MET A 26 -19.54 -5.11 4.86
C MET A 26 -19.09 -5.29 6.33
N ARG A 27 -19.22 -4.25 7.16
CA ARG A 27 -18.58 -4.19 8.48
C ARG A 27 -19.25 -3.16 9.39
N ASN A 28 -19.00 -3.27 10.69
CA ASN A 28 -19.58 -2.43 11.73
C ASN A 28 -21.12 -2.45 11.73
N PHE A 29 -21.76 -3.45 11.11
CA PHE A 29 -23.22 -3.46 10.96
C PHE A 29 -23.96 -3.61 12.29
N GLN A 30 -23.30 -4.19 13.29
CA GLN A 30 -23.82 -4.37 14.65
C GLN A 30 -24.21 -3.04 15.29
N GLN A 31 -23.52 -1.94 14.96
CA GLN A 31 -23.85 -0.61 15.48
C GLN A 31 -25.20 -0.09 14.94
N PHE A 32 -25.75 -0.71 13.88
CA PHE A 32 -27.04 -0.36 13.27
C PHE A 32 -28.21 -1.21 13.79
N ALA A 33 -28.01 -1.97 14.88
CA ALA A 33 -29.03 -2.84 15.46
C ALA A 33 -30.25 -2.05 15.94
N HIS A 34 -30.04 -0.85 16.46
CA HIS A 34 -31.13 0.00 16.98
C HIS A 34 -31.45 1.17 16.05
N SER A 35 -30.45 1.83 15.48
CA SER A 35 -30.64 3.00 14.62
C SER A 35 -29.53 3.16 13.57
N TYR A 36 -29.84 3.84 12.47
CA TYR A 36 -28.84 4.26 11.50
C TYR A 36 -28.20 5.59 11.92
N PRO A 37 -27.01 5.94 11.38
CA PRO A 37 -26.36 7.20 11.69
C PRO A 37 -27.24 8.41 11.33
N ALA A 38 -27.14 9.49 12.09
CA ALA A 38 -27.84 10.72 11.78
C ALA A 38 -27.31 11.37 10.48
N ASN A 39 -28.18 12.13 9.81
CA ASN A 39 -27.82 12.93 8.64
C ASN A 39 -26.69 13.92 8.95
N GLY A 40 -25.69 14.00 8.06
CA GLY A 40 -24.53 14.86 8.24
C GLY A 40 -23.47 14.34 9.23
N SER A 41 -23.70 13.20 9.91
CA SER A 41 -22.74 12.60 10.86
C SER A 41 -21.41 12.18 10.19
N LYS A 42 -20.39 11.89 11.00
CA LYS A 42 -19.09 11.39 10.52
C LYS A 42 -19.07 9.89 10.25
N GLU A 43 -20.00 9.16 10.84
CA GLU A 43 -20.18 7.73 10.63
C GLU A 43 -20.63 7.44 9.21
N ARG A 44 -20.32 6.23 8.73
CA ARG A 44 -20.56 5.83 7.35
C ARG A 44 -20.98 4.37 7.29
N ILE A 45 -21.89 4.08 6.38
CA ILE A 45 -22.26 2.72 6.00
C ILE A 45 -21.40 2.33 4.81
N ASN A 46 -20.75 1.17 4.87
CA ASN A 46 -19.87 0.71 3.78
C ASN A 46 -20.54 -0.48 3.10
N VAL A 47 -20.84 -0.32 1.82
CA VAL A 47 -21.65 -1.28 1.06
C VAL A 47 -20.91 -1.71 -0.20
N ILE A 48 -20.97 -3.01 -0.51
CA ILE A 48 -20.65 -3.54 -1.84
C ILE A 48 -21.93 -3.87 -2.58
N LEU A 49 -21.97 -3.51 -3.85
CA LEU A 49 -23.10 -3.66 -4.76
C LEU A 49 -22.67 -4.41 -6.02
N GLU A 50 -23.61 -5.10 -6.65
CA GLU A 50 -23.46 -5.48 -8.05
C GLU A 50 -23.60 -4.28 -9.01
N ASP A 51 -23.11 -4.42 -10.25
CA ASP A 51 -22.97 -3.29 -11.17
C ASP A 51 -24.28 -2.60 -11.54
N ALA A 52 -25.35 -3.37 -11.80
CA ALA A 52 -26.66 -2.81 -12.16
C ALA A 52 -27.20 -1.90 -11.05
N ALA A 53 -26.97 -2.27 -9.79
CA ALA A 53 -27.40 -1.48 -8.65
C ALA A 53 -26.58 -0.18 -8.49
N VAL A 54 -25.29 -0.20 -8.81
CA VAL A 54 -24.42 0.99 -8.71
C VAL A 54 -24.95 2.12 -9.57
N GLU A 55 -25.37 1.84 -10.80
CA GLU A 55 -25.88 2.85 -11.74
C GLU A 55 -27.14 3.52 -11.21
N GLN A 56 -28.09 2.71 -10.72
CA GLN A 56 -29.32 3.22 -10.13
C GLN A 56 -29.07 4.05 -8.88
N VAL A 57 -28.17 3.58 -8.00
CA VAL A 57 -27.80 4.30 -6.77
C VAL A 57 -27.14 5.63 -7.09
N LEU A 58 -26.24 5.68 -8.07
CA LEU A 58 -25.63 6.93 -8.52
C LEU A 58 -26.67 7.88 -9.11
N GLN A 59 -27.53 7.41 -10.02
CA GLN A 59 -28.58 8.22 -10.63
C GLN A 59 -29.50 8.85 -9.58
N ARG A 60 -29.89 8.07 -8.56
CA ARG A 60 -30.83 8.49 -7.52
C ARG A 60 -30.22 9.42 -6.48
N TYR A 61 -28.96 9.22 -6.09
CA TYR A 61 -28.39 9.85 -4.89
C TYR A 61 -27.18 10.77 -5.13
N GLN A 62 -26.63 10.86 -6.35
CA GLN A 62 -25.43 11.66 -6.64
C GLN A 62 -25.55 13.15 -6.26
N ASN A 63 -26.76 13.71 -6.30
CA ASN A 63 -27.02 15.13 -6.05
C ASN A 63 -27.53 15.44 -4.63
N VAL A 64 -27.57 14.45 -3.74
CA VAL A 64 -28.07 14.67 -2.38
C VAL A 64 -27.05 15.48 -1.56
N PRO A 65 -27.44 16.62 -0.96
CA PRO A 65 -26.54 17.42 -0.15
C PRO A 65 -26.07 16.69 1.11
N LYS A 66 -24.80 16.88 1.48
CA LYS A 66 -24.17 16.30 2.69
C LYS A 66 -25.01 16.40 3.97
N ARG A 67 -25.64 17.55 4.21
CA ARG A 67 -26.44 17.80 5.43
C ARG A 67 -27.76 17.03 5.46
N LYS A 68 -28.22 16.53 4.30
CA LYS A 68 -29.52 15.87 4.13
C LYS A 68 -29.43 14.35 4.06
N GLY A 69 -28.24 13.76 4.23
CA GLY A 69 -28.09 12.32 4.12
C GLY A 69 -27.03 11.71 5.01
N ILE A 70 -27.17 10.39 5.16
CA ILE A 70 -26.25 9.47 5.79
C ILE A 70 -25.12 9.18 4.80
N LYS A 71 -23.89 9.10 5.28
CA LYS A 71 -22.74 8.78 4.43
C LYS A 71 -22.73 7.31 4.05
N PHE A 72 -22.74 7.03 2.76
CA PHE A 72 -22.53 5.71 2.21
C PHE A 72 -21.24 5.69 1.39
N ASN A 73 -20.35 4.76 1.74
CA ASN A 73 -19.24 4.36 0.89
C ASN A 73 -19.74 3.22 -0.01
N ILE A 74 -19.95 3.52 -1.29
CA ILE A 74 -20.47 2.57 -2.28
C ILE A 74 -19.32 1.95 -3.07
N HIS A 75 -19.22 0.64 -3.09
CA HIS A 75 -18.19 -0.08 -3.85
C HIS A 75 -18.85 -1.04 -4.83
N SER A 76 -18.35 -1.10 -6.06
CA SER A 76 -18.72 -2.15 -7.02
C SER A 76 -17.85 -3.39 -6.83
N ILE A 77 -18.36 -4.54 -7.26
CA ILE A 77 -17.58 -5.76 -7.51
C ILE A 77 -16.71 -5.67 -8.78
N SER A 78 -17.00 -4.73 -9.68
CA SER A 78 -16.28 -4.53 -10.94
C SER A 78 -15.50 -3.22 -10.93
N ASP A 79 -14.52 -3.11 -11.83
CA ASP A 79 -13.60 -1.97 -11.90
C ASP A 79 -14.32 -0.73 -12.45
N ARG A 80 -14.95 0.04 -11.55
CA ARG A 80 -15.66 1.28 -11.86
C ARG A 80 -14.98 2.44 -11.15
N LYS A 81 -14.40 3.37 -11.90
CA LYS A 81 -13.61 4.51 -11.40
C LYS A 81 -14.33 5.29 -10.30
N GLU A 82 -15.65 5.46 -10.44
CA GLU A 82 -16.51 6.16 -9.49
C GLU A 82 -16.48 5.47 -8.13
N THR A 83 -16.48 4.13 -8.13
CA THR A 83 -16.63 3.31 -6.92
C THR A 83 -15.32 2.76 -6.33
N ASN A 84 -14.21 2.97 -7.04
CA ASN A 84 -12.92 2.39 -6.69
C ASN A 84 -12.35 2.93 -5.37
N PHE A 85 -11.72 2.02 -4.63
CA PHE A 85 -10.87 2.37 -3.50
C PHE A 85 -9.43 2.52 -3.96
N ARG A 86 -8.92 3.74 -3.83
CA ARG A 86 -7.56 4.07 -4.26
C ARG A 86 -7.26 3.70 -5.73
N ASN A 87 -8.26 3.75 -6.62
CA ASN A 87 -8.21 3.40 -8.05
C ASN A 87 -8.26 1.89 -8.36
N HIS A 88 -8.60 1.07 -7.37
CA HIS A 88 -8.75 -0.38 -7.53
C HIS A 88 -10.06 -0.87 -6.88
N LEU A 89 -10.41 -2.13 -7.11
CA LEU A 89 -11.50 -2.80 -6.41
C LEU A 89 -11.29 -2.73 -4.89
N TYR A 90 -12.38 -2.66 -4.14
CA TYR A 90 -12.30 -2.64 -2.67
C TYR A 90 -11.80 -3.97 -2.10
N PHE A 91 -12.16 -5.09 -2.73
CA PHE A 91 -11.67 -6.41 -2.39
C PHE A 91 -11.24 -7.14 -3.67
N PRO A 92 -10.43 -8.22 -3.57
CA PRO A 92 -10.24 -9.13 -4.68
C PRO A 92 -11.60 -9.63 -5.19
N LEU A 93 -11.73 -9.78 -6.51
CA LEU A 93 -12.99 -10.12 -7.16
C LEU A 93 -13.66 -11.36 -6.53
N ALA A 94 -12.86 -12.41 -6.28
CA ALA A 94 -13.34 -13.66 -5.67
C ALA A 94 -13.98 -13.45 -4.28
N LEU A 95 -13.40 -12.58 -3.44
CA LEU A 95 -13.94 -12.27 -2.12
C LEU A 95 -15.22 -11.41 -2.23
N GLY A 96 -15.20 -10.39 -3.10
CA GLY A 96 -16.36 -9.54 -3.34
C GLY A 96 -17.59 -10.33 -3.85
N GLN A 97 -17.37 -11.22 -4.82
CA GLN A 97 -18.42 -12.08 -5.38
C GLN A 97 -18.99 -13.04 -4.35
N LYS A 98 -18.14 -13.72 -3.56
CA LYS A 98 -18.58 -14.63 -2.49
C LYS A 98 -19.47 -13.91 -1.48
N MET A 99 -19.07 -12.71 -1.05
CA MET A 99 -19.89 -11.93 -0.12
C MET A 99 -21.29 -11.66 -0.67
N LEU A 100 -21.42 -11.25 -1.94
CA LEU A 100 -22.73 -10.99 -2.55
C LEU A 100 -23.58 -12.27 -2.68
N GLN A 101 -22.96 -13.37 -3.11
CA GLN A 101 -23.64 -14.65 -3.35
C GLN A 101 -24.08 -15.34 -2.07
N ARG A 102 -23.24 -15.31 -1.03
CA ARG A 102 -23.45 -16.01 0.25
C ARG A 102 -24.02 -15.10 1.34
N ARG A 103 -24.46 -13.89 0.99
CA ARG A 103 -24.97 -12.91 1.94
C ARG A 103 -26.10 -13.47 2.79
N VAL A 104 -26.21 -13.00 4.03
CA VAL A 104 -27.27 -13.41 4.96
C VAL A 104 -28.06 -12.19 5.40
N ARG A 105 -29.37 -12.35 5.58
CA ARG A 105 -30.24 -11.30 6.10
C ARG A 105 -29.90 -11.07 7.57
N TRP A 106 -29.69 -9.82 7.95
CA TRP A 106 -29.37 -9.44 9.32
C TRP A 106 -30.52 -8.64 9.95
N GLN A 107 -31.13 -9.22 10.99
CA GLN A 107 -32.24 -8.63 11.76
C GLN A 107 -33.40 -8.13 10.87
N ASP A 108 -33.67 -8.81 9.76
CA ASP A 108 -34.66 -8.42 8.74
C ASP A 108 -34.46 -7.05 8.09
N LYS A 109 -33.33 -6.37 8.34
CA LYS A 109 -33.07 -5.00 7.86
C LYS A 109 -32.33 -4.93 6.52
N PHE A 110 -31.22 -5.66 6.42
CA PHE A 110 -30.33 -5.60 5.27
C PHE A 110 -29.45 -6.85 5.21
N TYR A 111 -28.70 -7.01 4.13
CA TYR A 111 -27.77 -8.12 3.96
C TYR A 111 -26.36 -7.81 4.47
N ILE A 112 -25.72 -8.80 5.11
CA ILE A 112 -24.32 -8.79 5.56
C ILE A 112 -23.58 -10.00 4.93
N PRO A 113 -22.25 -10.06 4.95
CA PRO A 113 -21.54 -11.26 4.53
C PRO A 113 -21.90 -12.44 5.45
N CYS A 114 -21.84 -13.67 4.95
CA CYS A 114 -21.86 -14.84 5.84
C CYS A 114 -20.65 -14.80 6.81
N PRO A 115 -20.67 -15.55 7.94
CA PRO A 115 -19.62 -15.47 8.94
C PRO A 115 -18.19 -15.63 8.41
N GLU A 116 -17.97 -16.58 7.48
CA GLU A 116 -16.65 -16.80 6.86
C GLU A 116 -16.20 -15.59 6.03
N ASP A 117 -17.07 -15.10 5.13
CA ASP A 117 -16.69 -13.99 4.26
C ASP A 117 -16.56 -12.69 5.06
N HIS A 118 -17.33 -12.52 6.14
CA HIS A 118 -17.22 -11.38 7.06
C HIS A 118 -15.83 -11.35 7.71
N PHE A 119 -15.38 -12.47 8.26
CA PHE A 119 -14.04 -12.60 8.84
C PHE A 119 -12.95 -12.20 7.85
N TYR A 120 -12.94 -12.80 6.65
CA TYR A 120 -11.89 -12.53 5.66
C TYR A 120 -11.97 -11.10 5.09
N SER A 121 -13.15 -10.53 4.94
CA SER A 121 -13.31 -9.13 4.50
C SER A 121 -12.80 -8.13 5.54
N LEU A 122 -13.03 -8.40 6.83
CA LEU A 122 -12.52 -7.59 7.92
C LEU A 122 -11.00 -7.74 8.07
N LEU A 123 -10.49 -8.97 7.97
CA LEU A 123 -9.07 -9.26 8.01
C LEU A 123 -8.33 -8.58 6.85
N TYR A 124 -8.89 -8.60 5.64
CA TYR A 124 -8.36 -7.89 4.47
C TYR A 124 -8.33 -6.37 4.71
N HIS A 125 -9.39 -5.81 5.30
CA HIS A 125 -9.43 -4.39 5.65
C HIS A 125 -8.34 -4.03 6.66
N VAL A 126 -8.15 -4.84 7.69
CA VAL A 126 -7.11 -4.62 8.71
C VAL A 126 -5.72 -4.74 8.10
N ALA A 127 -5.42 -5.82 7.39
CA ALA A 127 -4.09 -6.09 6.84
C ALA A 127 -3.71 -5.12 5.72
N TYR A 128 -4.55 -4.99 4.68
CA TYR A 128 -4.15 -4.31 3.45
C TYR A 128 -4.68 -2.89 3.32
N HIS A 129 -5.89 -2.59 3.80
CA HIS A 129 -6.39 -1.19 3.72
C HIS A 129 -5.83 -0.29 4.79
N LYS A 130 -5.46 -0.87 5.94
CA LYS A 130 -5.04 -0.14 7.12
C LYS A 130 -3.60 -0.45 7.52
N ALA A 131 -3.14 -1.68 7.34
CA ALA A 131 -1.82 -2.14 7.80
C ALA A 131 -1.60 -1.71 9.26
N GLU A 132 -0.44 -1.14 9.62
CA GLU A 132 -0.15 -0.68 10.98
C GLU A 132 -1.11 0.41 11.48
N ALA A 133 -1.74 1.18 10.59
CA ALA A 133 -2.76 2.16 10.98
C ALA A 133 -4.09 1.53 11.44
N SER A 134 -4.19 0.20 11.41
CA SER A 134 -5.26 -0.55 12.07
C SER A 134 -5.06 -0.69 13.58
N GLY A 135 -3.85 -0.42 14.08
CA GLY A 135 -3.44 -0.70 15.46
C GLY A 135 -2.86 -2.10 15.67
N PHE A 136 -2.86 -2.96 14.64
CA PHE A 136 -2.18 -4.26 14.68
C PHE A 136 -0.71 -4.11 14.28
N ASP A 137 0.15 -4.86 14.95
CA ASP A 137 1.58 -4.91 14.65
C ASP A 137 1.91 -6.07 13.69
N PHE A 138 3.08 -6.00 13.07
CA PHE A 138 3.59 -7.04 12.20
C PHE A 138 3.83 -8.39 12.90
N LYS A 139 4.31 -8.38 14.15
CA LYS A 139 4.70 -9.58 14.91
C LYS A 139 4.17 -9.60 16.34
N ASP A 140 3.84 -8.46 16.93
CA ASP A 140 3.34 -8.40 18.30
C ASP A 140 1.83 -8.68 18.36
N PRO A 141 1.39 -9.82 18.93
CA PRO A 141 -0.04 -10.17 19.05
C PRO A 141 -0.79 -9.27 20.04
N THR A 142 -0.08 -8.53 20.90
CA THR A 142 -0.70 -7.73 21.94
C THR A 142 -1.06 -6.32 21.47
N ALA A 143 -0.33 -5.77 20.50
CA ALA A 143 -0.56 -4.43 19.95
C ALA A 143 -2.00 -4.22 19.46
N GLY A 144 -2.55 -5.23 18.80
CA GLY A 144 -3.89 -5.20 18.22
C GLY A 144 -5.03 -5.14 19.23
N LYS A 145 -4.81 -5.50 20.51
CA LYS A 145 -5.89 -5.68 21.50
C LYS A 145 -6.74 -4.42 21.74
N ASN A 146 -6.13 -3.23 21.61
CA ASN A 146 -6.82 -1.95 21.76
C ASN A 146 -7.42 -1.42 20.44
N SER A 147 -7.21 -2.15 19.33
CA SER A 147 -7.83 -1.79 18.06
C SER A 147 -9.34 -1.99 18.14
N LYS A 148 -10.08 -1.04 17.56
CA LYS A 148 -11.53 -1.16 17.41
C LYS A 148 -11.98 -2.37 16.56
N TYR A 149 -11.08 -2.99 15.81
CA TYR A 149 -11.38 -4.18 15.01
C TYR A 149 -11.13 -5.50 15.76
N PHE A 150 -10.44 -5.46 16.90
CA PHE A 150 -9.98 -6.67 17.59
C PHE A 150 -11.12 -7.57 18.03
N LYS A 151 -12.11 -7.00 18.72
CA LYS A 151 -13.28 -7.74 19.21
C LYS A 151 -14.06 -8.38 18.07
N GLU A 152 -14.33 -7.62 17.01
CA GLU A 152 -15.08 -8.11 15.83
C GLU A 152 -14.30 -9.22 15.09
N LEU A 153 -12.97 -9.09 14.95
CA LEU A 153 -12.12 -10.15 14.38
C LEU A 153 -12.10 -11.41 15.25
N GLN A 154 -11.96 -11.27 16.57
CA GLN A 154 -11.91 -12.40 17.49
C GLN A 154 -13.25 -13.17 17.51
N GLU A 155 -14.37 -12.45 17.54
CA GLU A 155 -15.72 -13.03 17.52
C GLU A 155 -16.03 -13.70 16.18
N SER A 156 -15.71 -13.05 15.06
CA SER A 156 -15.92 -13.63 13.73
C SER A 156 -15.01 -14.84 13.49
N GLY A 157 -13.75 -14.80 13.94
CA GLY A 157 -12.81 -15.92 13.86
C GLY A 157 -13.30 -17.13 14.66
N ARG A 158 -13.75 -16.92 15.90
CA ARG A 158 -14.33 -18.00 16.73
C ARG A 158 -15.54 -18.66 16.09
N THR A 159 -16.36 -17.88 15.37
CA THR A 159 -17.56 -18.38 14.68
C THR A 159 -17.23 -19.37 13.56
N ILE A 160 -16.03 -19.27 13.00
CA ILE A 160 -15.54 -20.13 11.90
C ILE A 160 -14.37 -21.02 12.30
N ASP A 161 -14.18 -21.21 13.61
CA ASP A 161 -13.12 -22.03 14.20
C ASP A 161 -11.68 -21.61 13.81
N ILE A 162 -11.46 -20.30 13.66
CA ILE A 162 -10.12 -19.72 13.46
C ILE A 162 -9.68 -19.04 14.75
N GLN A 163 -8.57 -19.53 15.30
CA GLN A 163 -7.84 -18.92 16.40
C GLN A 163 -6.42 -18.58 15.93
N THR A 164 -6.04 -17.31 16.04
CA THR A 164 -4.72 -16.83 15.65
C THR A 164 -4.36 -15.60 16.48
N ASP A 165 -3.10 -15.20 16.37
CA ASP A 165 -2.51 -14.06 17.06
C ASP A 165 -2.89 -12.71 16.43
N TYR A 166 -3.53 -12.74 15.26
CA TYR A 166 -4.02 -11.57 14.51
C TYR A 166 -2.95 -10.52 14.19
N THR A 167 -1.68 -10.91 14.17
CA THR A 167 -0.61 -10.05 13.65
C THR A 167 -0.83 -9.77 12.16
N LEU A 168 -0.24 -8.70 11.62
CA LEU A 168 -0.34 -8.44 10.17
C LEU A 168 0.30 -9.58 9.35
N LYS A 169 1.31 -10.26 9.89
CA LYS A 169 1.92 -11.46 9.30
C LYS A 169 0.91 -12.61 9.23
N ASP A 170 0.21 -12.90 10.33
CA ASP A 170 -0.80 -13.97 10.35
C ASP A 170 -2.00 -13.64 9.47
N ALA A 171 -2.42 -12.38 9.47
CA ALA A 171 -3.49 -11.90 8.60
C ALA A 171 -3.13 -12.12 7.12
N HIS A 172 -1.90 -11.78 6.71
CA HIS A 172 -1.42 -12.05 5.36
C HIS A 172 -1.41 -13.55 5.03
N ARG A 173 -0.93 -14.40 5.94
CA ARG A 173 -0.92 -15.85 5.76
C ARG A 173 -2.34 -16.37 5.52
N LEU A 174 -3.27 -16.09 6.42
CA LEU A 174 -4.67 -16.52 6.31
C LEU A 174 -5.37 -16.03 5.04
N LEU A 175 -5.10 -14.79 4.62
CA LEU A 175 -5.65 -14.24 3.38
C LEU A 175 -5.02 -14.92 2.15
N SER A 176 -3.72 -15.19 2.17
CA SER A 176 -3.01 -15.84 1.07
C SER A 176 -3.43 -17.30 0.92
N ASP A 177 -3.61 -18.03 2.02
CA ASP A 177 -4.11 -19.41 2.04
C ASP A 177 -5.50 -19.54 1.37
N LYS A 178 -6.31 -18.47 1.39
CA LYS A 178 -7.61 -18.39 0.71
C LYS A 178 -7.56 -17.79 -0.70
N GLY A 179 -6.38 -17.39 -1.19
CA GLY A 179 -6.23 -16.70 -2.48
C GLY A 179 -6.72 -15.25 -2.49
N TYR A 180 -6.77 -14.60 -1.34
CA TYR A 180 -7.16 -13.19 -1.17
C TYR A 180 -5.96 -12.27 -0.93
N ASN A 181 -4.78 -12.66 -1.42
CA ASN A 181 -3.57 -11.86 -1.33
C ASN A 181 -3.73 -10.50 -2.04
N LEU A 182 -2.97 -9.50 -1.59
CA LEU A 182 -2.92 -8.20 -2.23
C LEU A 182 -2.13 -8.30 -3.54
N ASP A 183 -2.73 -7.85 -4.64
CA ASP A 183 -2.03 -7.76 -5.92
C ASP A 183 -0.86 -6.75 -5.85
N LYS A 184 0.23 -7.05 -6.56
CA LYS A 184 1.46 -6.24 -6.51
C LYS A 184 1.27 -4.84 -7.09
N GLN A 185 0.45 -4.68 -8.13
CA GLN A 185 0.16 -3.37 -8.71
C GLN A 185 -0.69 -2.52 -7.74
N ILE A 186 -1.62 -3.17 -7.02
CA ILE A 186 -2.39 -2.51 -5.95
C ILE A 186 -1.47 -2.09 -4.81
N LEU A 187 -0.55 -2.98 -4.39
CA LEU A 187 0.43 -2.67 -3.34
C LEU A 187 1.33 -1.48 -3.73
N ASN A 188 1.78 -1.38 -4.98
CA ASN A 188 2.52 -0.20 -5.48
C ASN A 188 1.74 1.08 -5.30
N THR A 189 0.45 1.05 -5.63
CA THR A 189 -0.44 2.20 -5.47
C THR A 189 -0.60 2.58 -3.99
N TYR A 190 -0.64 1.59 -3.09
CA TYR A 190 -0.75 1.84 -1.65
C TYR A 190 0.53 2.46 -1.11
N LEU A 191 1.70 1.93 -1.48
CA LEU A 191 3.00 2.48 -1.08
C LEU A 191 3.17 3.94 -1.49
N GLN A 192 2.83 4.27 -2.73
CA GLN A 192 2.90 5.65 -3.23
C GLN A 192 1.96 6.58 -2.45
N LYS A 193 0.72 6.15 -2.17
CA LYS A 193 -0.26 6.93 -1.39
C LYS A 193 0.12 7.08 0.08
N GLU A 194 0.69 6.05 0.70
CA GLU A 194 1.20 6.15 2.08
C GLU A 194 2.42 7.09 2.14
N HIS A 195 3.27 7.07 1.12
CA HIS A 195 4.40 7.98 1.00
C HIS A 195 3.98 9.45 0.93
N GLU A 196 2.97 9.78 0.11
CA GLU A 196 2.36 11.12 0.02
C GLU A 196 1.90 11.66 1.38
N HIS A 197 1.50 10.76 2.30
CA HIS A 197 1.08 11.11 3.66
C HIS A 197 2.18 10.99 4.72
N GLY A 198 3.44 10.79 4.32
CA GLY A 198 4.54 10.68 5.28
C GLY A 198 4.56 9.37 6.10
N ARG A 199 3.79 8.34 5.72
CA ARG A 199 3.73 7.04 6.42
C ARG A 199 4.67 5.98 5.83
N LYS A 200 5.29 5.17 6.68
CA LYS A 200 6.08 3.97 6.30
C LYS A 200 5.40 2.76 6.91
N SER A 201 5.32 1.67 6.15
CA SER A 201 4.77 0.40 6.62
C SER A 201 5.86 -0.66 6.54
N TYR A 202 6.16 -1.28 7.68
CA TYR A 202 7.05 -2.43 7.74
C TYR A 202 6.39 -3.62 7.07
N PHE A 203 5.11 -3.84 7.33
CA PHE A 203 4.33 -4.92 6.72
C PHE A 203 4.38 -4.86 5.19
N PHE A 204 4.09 -3.70 4.58
CA PHE A 204 4.19 -3.56 3.13
C PHE A 204 5.61 -3.68 2.59
N SER A 205 6.61 -3.28 3.38
CA SER A 205 8.03 -3.51 3.02
C SER A 205 8.35 -5.00 3.01
N TRP A 206 7.90 -5.74 4.02
CA TRP A 206 8.09 -7.18 4.17
C TRP A 206 7.40 -7.99 3.06
N LEU A 207 6.25 -7.55 2.54
CA LEU A 207 5.61 -8.16 1.37
C LEU A 207 6.52 -8.14 0.12
N TYR A 208 7.44 -7.17 0.03
CA TYR A 208 8.44 -7.10 -1.03
C TYR A 208 9.70 -7.92 -0.76
N GLU A 209 10.06 -8.17 0.51
CA GLU A 209 11.24 -8.97 0.90
C GLU A 209 11.19 -10.40 0.30
N HIS A 210 9.99 -10.91 0.01
CA HIS A 210 9.78 -12.26 -0.53
C HIS A 210 9.76 -12.32 -2.06
N CYS A 211 9.95 -11.18 -2.74
CA CYS A 211 10.04 -11.17 -4.19
C CYS A 211 11.44 -11.64 -4.65
N PRO A 212 11.53 -12.38 -5.77
CA PRO A 212 12.83 -12.69 -6.37
C PRO A 212 13.60 -11.40 -6.70
N GLY A 213 14.79 -11.28 -6.13
CA GLY A 213 15.63 -10.08 -6.21
C GLY A 213 15.01 -8.82 -5.60
N GLU A 214 15.82 -7.77 -5.45
CA GLU A 214 15.41 -6.50 -4.84
C GLU A 214 15.68 -5.31 -5.77
N MET A 215 14.67 -4.49 -6.01
CA MET A 215 14.85 -3.17 -6.64
C MET A 215 15.22 -2.11 -5.60
N ASN A 216 16.19 -1.25 -5.90
CA ASN A 216 16.48 -0.07 -5.07
C ASN A 216 16.58 1.21 -5.89
N LEU A 217 16.38 2.35 -5.23
CA LEU A 217 16.56 3.67 -5.81
C LEU A 217 17.72 4.38 -5.12
N PHE A 218 18.77 4.65 -5.90
CA PHE A 218 19.89 5.49 -5.50
C PHE A 218 19.74 6.91 -6.06
N VAL A 219 20.19 7.88 -5.29
CA VAL A 219 20.24 9.29 -5.65
C VAL A 219 21.66 9.80 -5.49
N ILE A 220 22.30 10.08 -6.63
CA ILE A 220 23.57 10.79 -6.70
C ILE A 220 23.29 12.27 -6.47
N ARG A 221 24.00 12.85 -5.51
CA ARG A 221 23.74 14.21 -5.03
C ARG A 221 24.69 15.22 -5.68
N ASN A 222 24.32 16.49 -5.60
CA ASN A 222 25.05 17.57 -6.26
C ASN A 222 26.55 17.62 -5.88
N THR A 223 26.91 17.32 -4.62
CA THR A 223 28.33 17.30 -4.20
C THR A 223 29.16 16.31 -5.04
N ALA A 224 28.60 15.14 -5.40
CA ALA A 224 29.29 14.18 -6.26
C ALA A 224 29.57 14.73 -7.66
N VAL A 225 28.75 15.66 -8.15
CA VAL A 225 28.96 16.31 -9.45
C VAL A 225 29.95 17.45 -9.33
N THR A 226 29.86 18.26 -8.27
CA THR A 226 30.82 19.33 -7.98
C THR A 226 32.26 18.81 -7.88
N HIS A 227 32.45 17.59 -7.38
CA HIS A 227 33.76 16.93 -7.30
C HIS A 227 34.04 15.93 -8.44
N ASP A 228 33.25 15.94 -9.52
CA ASP A 228 33.38 15.04 -10.68
C ASP A 228 33.43 13.52 -10.35
N LYS A 229 32.79 13.11 -9.26
CA LYS A 229 32.69 11.70 -8.82
C LYS A 229 31.43 10.98 -9.27
N HIS A 230 30.49 11.67 -9.89
CA HIS A 230 29.21 11.08 -10.31
C HIS A 230 29.36 9.88 -11.27
N ARG A 231 30.33 9.91 -12.20
CA ARG A 231 30.63 8.78 -13.10
C ARG A 231 31.22 7.58 -12.36
N GLU A 232 32.11 7.84 -11.40
CA GLU A 232 32.68 6.82 -10.51
C GLU A 232 31.57 6.10 -9.74
N ILE A 233 30.59 6.85 -9.20
CA ILE A 233 29.44 6.27 -8.50
C ILE A 233 28.59 5.40 -9.42
N ILE A 234 28.31 5.86 -10.64
CA ILE A 234 27.53 5.06 -11.61
C ILE A 234 28.26 3.75 -11.92
N TYR A 235 29.57 3.80 -12.13
CA TYR A 235 30.39 2.61 -12.36
C TYR A 235 30.38 1.67 -11.15
N LEU A 236 30.49 2.21 -9.94
CA LEU A 236 30.38 1.44 -8.70
C LEU A 236 29.01 0.75 -8.59
N LEU A 237 27.91 1.45 -8.86
CA LEU A 237 26.57 0.86 -8.86
C LEU A 237 26.43 -0.27 -9.88
N LYS A 238 27.03 -0.14 -11.07
CA LYS A 238 27.04 -1.21 -12.08
C LYS A 238 27.80 -2.47 -11.65
N LYS A 239 28.78 -2.34 -10.74
CA LYS A 239 29.50 -3.50 -10.19
C LYS A 239 28.65 -4.29 -9.20
N HIS A 240 27.80 -3.59 -8.43
CA HIS A 240 26.97 -4.22 -7.41
C HIS A 240 25.59 -4.63 -7.91
N TYR A 241 25.07 -3.97 -8.94
CA TYR A 241 23.67 -4.11 -9.37
C TYR A 241 23.50 -4.02 -10.88
N LYS A 242 22.39 -4.56 -11.39
CA LYS A 242 21.88 -4.22 -12.73
C LYS A 242 21.20 -2.85 -12.68
N ILE A 243 21.54 -1.94 -13.58
CA ILE A 243 20.83 -0.66 -13.71
C ILE A 243 19.56 -0.86 -14.54
N LEU A 244 18.40 -0.58 -13.96
CA LEU A 244 17.11 -0.57 -14.67
C LEU A 244 16.83 0.77 -15.36
N SER A 245 17.18 1.88 -14.68
CA SER A 245 16.97 3.23 -15.19
C SER A 245 17.99 4.21 -14.59
N LEU A 246 18.37 5.21 -15.39
CA LEU A 246 19.26 6.29 -14.99
C LEU A 246 18.70 7.59 -15.54
N LYS A 247 18.47 8.58 -14.67
CA LYS A 247 17.84 9.84 -15.04
C LYS A 247 18.51 11.04 -14.39
N ALA A 248 18.96 11.98 -15.21
CA ALA A 248 19.39 13.29 -14.75
C ALA A 248 18.17 14.10 -14.28
N ILE A 249 18.30 14.75 -13.13
CA ILE A 249 17.21 15.49 -12.49
C ILE A 249 17.31 16.95 -12.91
N SER A 250 16.28 17.42 -13.62
CA SER A 250 16.16 18.81 -14.05
C SER A 250 16.14 19.75 -12.85
N TRP A 251 16.65 20.98 -13.03
CA TRP A 251 16.74 21.97 -11.96
C TRP A 251 15.38 22.24 -11.27
N SER A 252 14.29 22.28 -12.04
CA SER A 252 12.93 22.48 -11.53
C SER A 252 12.47 21.35 -10.60
N MET A 253 12.83 20.09 -10.90
CA MET A 253 12.44 18.91 -10.13
C MET A 253 13.20 18.82 -8.79
N ARG A 254 14.47 19.23 -8.75
CA ARG A 254 15.35 19.09 -7.57
C ARG A 254 14.76 19.66 -6.27
N ARG A 255 14.03 20.78 -6.35
CA ARG A 255 13.42 21.41 -5.15
C ARG A 255 12.25 20.60 -4.61
N LYS A 256 11.36 20.11 -5.49
CA LYS A 256 10.21 19.28 -5.11
C LYS A 256 10.69 17.97 -4.51
N THR A 257 11.61 17.29 -5.19
CA THR A 257 12.12 15.99 -4.77
C THR A 257 12.88 16.07 -3.45
N ALA A 258 13.74 17.08 -3.25
CA ALA A 258 14.47 17.23 -1.98
C ALA A 258 13.55 17.52 -0.77
N LYS A 259 12.37 18.10 -0.97
CA LYS A 259 11.40 18.33 0.12
C LYS A 259 10.63 17.06 0.49
N ASN A 260 10.36 16.21 -0.49
CA ASN A 260 9.46 15.07 -0.33
C ASN A 260 10.19 13.74 -0.13
N MET A 261 11.46 13.66 -0.54
CA MET A 261 12.28 12.49 -0.26
C MET A 261 12.65 12.46 1.22
N ARG A 262 12.36 11.33 1.88
CA ARG A 262 12.60 11.14 3.32
C ARG A 262 14.09 11.14 3.64
N GLY A 263 14.40 11.33 4.92
CA GLY A 263 15.78 11.42 5.42
C GLY A 263 16.33 12.84 5.57
N GLY A 264 15.60 13.87 5.11
CA GLY A 264 15.62 15.26 5.61
C GLY A 264 16.94 16.07 5.57
N LYS A 265 18.09 15.46 5.30
CA LYS A 265 19.41 16.08 5.40
C LYS A 265 20.01 16.35 4.01
N TRP A 266 19.20 16.97 3.15
CA TRP A 266 19.62 17.37 1.80
C TRP A 266 20.57 18.57 1.78
N ARG A 267 20.67 19.33 2.89
CA ARG A 267 21.48 20.54 3.00
C ARG A 267 22.98 20.33 2.74
N ARG A 268 23.59 19.28 3.31
CA ARG A 268 25.06 19.13 3.32
C ARG A 268 25.63 18.48 2.06
N GLY A 269 25.09 17.37 1.56
CA GLY A 269 25.53 16.77 0.28
C GLY A 269 24.86 17.37 -0.97
N GLY A 270 24.03 18.40 -0.81
CA GLY A 270 23.28 19.04 -1.89
C GLY A 270 22.03 18.28 -2.34
N LYS A 271 21.29 18.92 -3.26
CA LYS A 271 20.04 18.43 -3.83
C LYS A 271 20.26 17.19 -4.72
N PRO A 272 19.23 16.37 -4.95
CA PRO A 272 19.26 15.27 -5.92
C PRO A 272 19.75 15.74 -7.30
N PHE A 273 20.66 14.99 -7.93
CA PHE A 273 21.19 15.32 -9.26
C PHE A 273 20.95 14.20 -10.29
N ILE A 274 21.22 12.94 -9.97
CA ILE A 274 20.87 11.78 -10.80
C ILE A 274 20.11 10.76 -9.94
N ALA A 275 18.98 10.27 -10.45
CA ALA A 275 18.29 9.10 -9.92
C ALA A 275 18.74 7.85 -10.68
N VAL A 276 19.08 6.79 -9.95
CA VAL A 276 19.50 5.49 -10.50
C VAL A 276 18.64 4.42 -9.87
N VAL A 277 17.79 3.78 -10.67
CA VAL A 277 17.02 2.60 -10.26
C VAL A 277 17.84 1.37 -10.61
N VAL A 278 18.05 0.52 -9.62
CA VAL A 278 18.88 -0.68 -9.74
C VAL A 278 18.10 -1.92 -9.31
N PHE A 279 18.58 -3.08 -9.74
CA PHE A 279 18.09 -4.40 -9.37
C PHE A 279 19.24 -5.28 -8.93
N ASP A 280 19.08 -5.89 -7.76
CA ASP A 280 19.95 -6.92 -7.23
C ASP A 280 19.29 -8.29 -7.45
N PRO A 281 19.86 -9.17 -8.27
CA PRO A 281 19.31 -10.51 -8.47
C PRO A 281 19.49 -11.41 -7.24
N GLU A 282 20.45 -11.11 -6.37
CA GLU A 282 20.87 -11.95 -5.25
C GLU A 282 21.06 -11.09 -3.99
N PRO A 283 19.99 -10.46 -3.46
CA PRO A 283 20.11 -9.65 -2.26
C PRO A 283 20.61 -10.49 -1.08
N GLU A 284 21.48 -9.91 -0.27
CA GLU A 284 22.01 -10.55 0.95
C GLU A 284 21.22 -10.07 2.16
N SER A 285 20.75 -10.98 3.00
CA SER A 285 20.03 -10.59 4.22
C SER A 285 20.91 -9.78 5.17
N THR A 286 20.39 -8.65 5.64
CA THR A 286 21.03 -7.86 6.71
C THR A 286 21.14 -8.64 8.02
N SER A 287 22.25 -8.46 8.76
CA SER A 287 22.47 -9.05 10.08
C SER A 287 21.46 -8.55 11.12
N ASN A 288 21.31 -9.28 12.24
CA ASN A 288 20.42 -8.85 13.33
C ASN A 288 20.85 -7.50 13.92
N GLU A 289 22.15 -7.30 14.11
CA GLU A 289 22.73 -6.05 14.63
C GLU A 289 22.42 -4.85 13.72
N ASP A 290 22.63 -4.99 12.40
CA ASP A 290 22.28 -3.91 11.47
C ASP A 290 20.76 -3.73 11.36
N ARG A 291 19.94 -4.78 11.57
CA ARG A 291 18.46 -4.68 11.60
C ARG A 291 17.94 -3.95 12.84
N GLU A 292 18.64 -3.99 13.97
CA GLU A 292 18.28 -3.17 15.14
C GLU A 292 18.44 -1.67 14.85
N VAL A 293 19.49 -1.29 14.11
CA VAL A 293 19.78 0.10 13.74
C VAL A 293 19.00 0.55 12.50
N HIS A 294 18.82 -0.36 11.55
CA HIS A 294 18.23 -0.13 10.23
C HIS A 294 17.14 -1.16 9.91
N PRO A 295 16.01 -1.15 10.63
CA PRO A 295 14.99 -2.21 10.55
C PRO A 295 14.33 -2.37 9.17
N PHE A 296 14.46 -1.37 8.29
CA PHE A 296 13.89 -1.39 6.94
C PHE A 296 14.90 -1.73 5.85
N VAL A 297 16.19 -1.87 6.16
CA VAL A 297 17.21 -2.22 5.16
C VAL A 297 17.32 -3.74 5.12
N PHE A 298 16.76 -4.36 4.09
CA PHE A 298 16.71 -5.83 3.96
C PHE A 298 17.92 -6.38 3.22
N ASN A 299 18.43 -5.65 2.23
CA ASN A 299 19.61 -6.01 1.46
C ASN A 299 20.90 -5.39 2.02
N ASN A 300 21.73 -6.23 2.63
CA ASN A 300 23.02 -5.92 3.23
C ASN A 300 24.00 -5.27 2.24
N LYS A 301 23.93 -5.63 0.94
CA LYS A 301 24.83 -5.08 -0.08
C LYS A 301 24.76 -3.56 -0.12
N GLN A 302 23.63 -2.94 0.22
CA GLN A 302 23.48 -1.48 0.27
C GLN A 302 24.46 -0.78 1.20
N PHE A 303 25.04 -1.46 2.19
CA PHE A 303 25.98 -0.86 3.14
C PHE A 303 27.35 -0.55 2.55
N PHE A 304 27.67 -0.99 1.31
CA PHE A 304 28.88 -0.56 0.58
C PHE A 304 29.04 0.97 0.56
N LYS A 305 27.91 1.70 0.60
CA LYS A 305 27.87 3.17 0.62
C LYS A 305 28.59 3.77 1.82
N ARG A 306 28.74 3.05 2.94
CA ARG A 306 29.50 3.51 4.13
C ARG A 306 30.97 3.70 3.76
N ALA A 307 31.61 2.66 3.22
CA ALA A 307 33.00 2.70 2.76
C ALA A 307 33.21 3.71 1.62
N TYR A 308 32.25 3.80 0.68
CA TYR A 308 32.36 4.79 -0.41
C TYR A 308 32.31 6.24 0.10
N ARG A 309 31.49 6.54 1.11
CA ARG A 309 31.42 7.89 1.70
C ARG A 309 32.75 8.30 2.32
N GLU A 310 33.38 7.38 3.04
CA GLU A 310 34.70 7.61 3.62
C GLU A 310 35.76 7.87 2.54
N LYS A 311 35.83 7.01 1.52
CA LYS A 311 36.71 7.20 0.35
C LYS A 311 36.45 8.55 -0.34
N PHE A 312 35.19 8.94 -0.50
CA PHE A 312 34.81 10.21 -1.12
C PHE A 312 35.35 11.40 -0.32
N THR A 313 35.19 11.40 1.01
CA THR A 313 35.74 12.45 1.88
C THR A 313 37.26 12.48 1.86
N GLN A 314 37.94 11.33 1.83
CA GLN A 314 39.41 11.26 1.77
C GLN A 314 40.00 11.71 0.42
N SER A 315 39.26 11.54 -0.67
CA SER A 315 39.73 11.80 -2.03
C SER A 315 39.21 13.12 -2.64
N THR A 316 38.51 13.93 -1.85
CA THR A 316 37.94 15.22 -2.29
C THR A 316 38.10 16.27 -1.20
N THR A 317 37.76 17.52 -1.51
CA THR A 317 37.69 18.62 -0.52
C THR A 317 36.35 18.68 0.21
N ALA A 318 35.48 17.67 0.04
CA ALA A 318 34.15 17.63 0.65
C ALA A 318 34.24 17.34 2.15
N GLY A 319 33.44 18.03 2.96
CA GLY A 319 33.36 17.78 4.39
C GLY A 319 32.75 16.40 4.73
N PRO A 320 32.95 15.91 5.96
CA PRO A 320 32.52 14.55 6.38
C PRO A 320 30.99 14.35 6.36
N ASN A 321 30.22 15.42 6.29
CA ASN A 321 28.76 15.39 6.22
C ASN A 321 28.20 15.62 4.81
N GLU A 322 29.07 15.85 3.81
CA GLU A 322 28.70 16.08 2.41
C GLU A 322 28.54 14.74 1.69
N ASN A 323 27.55 13.97 2.12
CA ASN A 323 27.33 12.64 1.59
C ASN A 323 26.97 12.70 0.07
N PRO A 324 27.74 12.06 -0.82
CA PRO A 324 27.53 12.09 -2.27
C PRO A 324 26.40 11.18 -2.76
N LEU A 325 25.98 10.19 -1.96
CA LEU A 325 25.09 9.12 -2.38
C LEU A 325 24.05 8.78 -1.30
N HIS A 326 22.79 8.83 -1.70
CA HIS A 326 21.67 8.39 -0.90
C HIS A 326 20.98 7.20 -1.57
N SER A 327 20.33 6.34 -0.79
CA SER A 327 19.50 5.25 -1.29
C SER A 327 18.24 5.13 -0.45
N THR A 328 17.18 4.59 -1.02
CA THR A 328 16.04 4.06 -0.27
C THR A 328 16.46 2.86 0.58
N ASP A 329 15.71 2.54 1.62
CA ASP A 329 16.08 1.42 2.51
C ASP A 329 15.75 0.06 1.89
N ASN A 330 14.69 -0.02 1.08
CA ASN A 330 14.22 -1.25 0.44
C ASN A 330 13.40 -0.95 -0.83
N GLU A 331 12.92 -2.01 -1.49
CA GLU A 331 12.09 -1.92 -2.70
C GLU A 331 10.77 -1.18 -2.48
N ALA A 332 10.08 -1.42 -1.37
CA ALA A 332 8.82 -0.74 -1.10
C ALA A 332 9.01 0.78 -1.00
N GLU A 333 10.11 1.22 -0.37
CA GLU A 333 10.49 2.61 -0.32
C GLU A 333 10.95 3.14 -1.70
N ALA A 334 11.69 2.36 -2.48
CA ALA A 334 12.05 2.71 -3.86
C ALA A 334 10.80 3.00 -4.70
N ILE A 335 9.81 2.11 -4.68
CA ILE A 335 8.52 2.22 -5.38
C ILE A 335 7.75 3.46 -4.94
N ALA A 336 7.69 3.71 -3.63
CA ALA A 336 7.07 4.90 -3.05
C ALA A 336 7.71 6.21 -3.56
N HIS A 337 9.01 6.20 -3.82
CA HIS A 337 9.77 7.38 -4.26
C HIS A 337 9.84 7.56 -5.77
N LEU A 338 9.51 6.55 -6.59
CA LEU A 338 9.56 6.66 -8.05
C LEU A 338 8.80 7.90 -8.59
N PRO A 339 7.59 8.26 -8.12
CA PRO A 339 6.87 9.43 -8.61
C PRO A 339 7.57 10.78 -8.36
N LEU A 340 8.60 10.82 -7.49
CA LEU A 340 9.39 12.02 -7.27
C LEU A 340 10.41 12.31 -8.39
N PHE A 341 10.72 11.30 -9.22
CA PHE A 341 11.77 11.36 -10.23
C PHE A 341 11.27 10.96 -11.62
N PHE A 342 10.30 10.04 -11.69
CA PHE A 342 9.84 9.40 -12.92
C PHE A 342 8.36 9.68 -13.15
N ASN A 343 7.99 10.02 -14.37
CA ASN A 343 6.58 10.14 -14.79
C ASN A 343 5.95 8.72 -14.92
N ALA A 344 4.66 8.66 -15.27
CA ALA A 344 3.94 7.39 -15.33
C ALA A 344 4.53 6.42 -16.36
N ASP A 345 4.92 6.90 -17.54
CA ASP A 345 5.49 6.07 -18.62
C ASP A 345 6.86 5.52 -18.24
N GLU A 346 7.72 6.36 -17.65
CA GLU A 346 9.03 5.95 -17.16
C GLU A 346 8.90 4.92 -16.03
N GLN A 347 7.92 5.07 -15.14
CA GLN A 347 7.62 4.09 -14.10
C GLN A 347 7.18 2.75 -14.71
N ALA A 348 6.29 2.77 -15.71
CA ALA A 348 5.85 1.57 -16.40
C ALA A 348 7.03 0.82 -17.04
N GLN A 349 7.95 1.54 -17.70
CA GLN A 349 9.17 0.95 -18.28
C GLN A 349 10.10 0.36 -17.21
N ILE A 350 10.23 1.00 -16.04
CA ILE A 350 11.00 0.46 -14.91
C ILE A 350 10.38 -0.85 -14.43
N PHE A 351 9.06 -0.90 -14.24
CA PHE A 351 8.36 -2.10 -13.80
C PHE A 351 8.42 -3.22 -14.83
N GLU A 352 8.35 -2.91 -16.12
CA GLU A 352 8.51 -3.90 -17.20
C GLU A 352 9.91 -4.54 -17.17
N LYS A 353 10.96 -3.72 -17.04
CA LYS A 353 12.33 -4.22 -16.90
C LYS A 353 12.51 -5.05 -15.64
N LEU A 354 11.97 -4.60 -14.50
CA LEU A 354 12.00 -5.35 -13.25
C LEU A 354 11.30 -6.71 -13.39
N ALA A 355 10.13 -6.75 -14.01
CA ALA A 355 9.40 -7.99 -14.26
C ALA A 355 10.21 -8.95 -15.15
N LYS A 356 10.88 -8.44 -16.18
CA LYS A 356 11.77 -9.22 -17.04
C LYS A 356 12.95 -9.82 -16.26
N GLU A 357 13.62 -9.03 -15.42
CA GLU A 357 14.71 -9.57 -14.59
C GLU A 357 14.22 -10.63 -13.60
N ARG A 358 13.03 -10.46 -13.03
CA ARG A 358 12.42 -11.44 -12.13
C ARG A 358 12.07 -12.76 -12.82
N ARG A 359 11.48 -12.71 -14.03
CA ARG A 359 11.17 -13.94 -14.80
C ARG A 359 12.41 -14.77 -15.11
N ARG A 360 13.54 -14.10 -15.38
CA ARG A 360 14.84 -14.77 -15.58
C ARG A 360 15.31 -15.51 -14.33
N LEU A 361 15.09 -14.97 -13.13
CA LEU A 361 15.46 -15.63 -11.88
C LEU A 361 14.59 -16.85 -11.57
N THR A 362 13.31 -16.80 -11.94
CA THR A 362 12.35 -17.88 -11.66
C THR A 362 12.29 -18.93 -12.77
N GLY A 363 13.13 -18.84 -13.79
CA GLY A 363 13.15 -19.79 -14.92
C GLY A 363 11.89 -19.76 -15.79
N MET A 364 11.09 -18.69 -15.72
CA MET A 364 9.84 -18.54 -16.49
C MET A 364 10.05 -17.96 -17.91
N ASP A 365 11.31 -17.67 -18.27
CA ASP A 365 11.73 -17.26 -19.62
C ASP A 365 12.50 -18.40 -20.34
N ALA A 366 12.38 -19.66 -19.88
CA ALA A 366 12.97 -20.86 -20.49
C ALA A 366 11.95 -21.67 -21.30
#